data_AF-A0A953RPJ2-F1
#
_entry.id   AF-A0A953RPJ2-F1
#
_cell.length_a   1.000
_cell.length_b   1.000
_cell.length_c   1.000
_cell.angle_alpha   90.00
_cell.angle_beta   90.00
_cell.angle_gamma   90.00
#
_symmetry.space_group_name_H-M   'P 1'
#
loop_
_entity.id
_entity.type
_entity.pdbx_description
1 polymer ?
#
loop_
_entity_poly.entity_id
_entity_poly.type
_entity_poly.pdbx_seq_one_letter_code
_entity_poly.pdbx_strand_id
1 'polypeptide(L)'
;PRGAFSCTGSVDTSTPGQKTFTVTAKDSGTNTNVEGVDYTVVPPTDLAILKLAPLKVTNHSTLTYSIGVGDLGPASAANVTITDPLPGGTTLASFSGKNVSCSIVNRRLVCTTTQPVCTTTPNSVSCNFGTLAPLSWWSLNGATLQITVNVNSTVGTVLKNTATVTSTNTDTKLSNNTSTASTQVK
;
A
#
# COMPACT_ATOMS: atom_id res chain seq x y z
N PRO A 1 -11.71 25.37 45.92
CA PRO A 1 -10.81 25.81 44.83
C PRO A 1 -10.67 24.71 43.76
N ARG A 2 -11.44 24.78 42.67
CA ARG A 2 -11.29 23.84 41.54
C ARG A 2 -10.45 24.55 40.47
N GLY A 3 -9.24 24.03 40.21
CA GLY A 3 -8.40 24.49 39.10
C GLY A 3 -9.09 24.31 37.75
N ALA A 4 -8.65 25.05 36.74
CA ALA A 4 -9.17 24.96 35.38
C ALA A 4 -8.19 24.19 34.50
N PHE A 5 -8.72 23.26 33.71
CA PHE A 5 -7.98 22.58 32.64
C PHE A 5 -8.33 23.27 31.32
N SER A 6 -7.31 23.69 30.57
CA SER A 6 -7.50 24.25 29.24
C SER A 6 -6.57 23.57 28.26
N CYS A 7 -7.12 22.71 27.39
CA CYS A 7 -6.47 22.31 26.15
C CYS A 7 -6.79 23.38 25.10
N THR A 8 -5.88 24.30 24.85
CA THR A 8 -6.09 25.41 23.88
C THR A 8 -5.46 25.17 22.51
N GLY A 9 -4.86 23.99 22.28
CA GLY A 9 -4.24 23.64 21.00
C GLY A 9 -5.00 22.55 20.25
N SER A 10 -5.01 22.62 18.92
CA SER A 10 -5.24 21.46 18.05
C SER A 10 -3.91 20.70 17.87
N VAL A 11 -3.99 19.40 17.59
CA VAL A 11 -2.80 18.64 17.15
C VAL A 11 -2.34 19.21 15.81
N ASP A 12 -1.11 19.74 15.76
CA ASP A 12 -0.51 20.28 14.54
C ASP A 12 -0.10 19.13 13.60
N THR A 13 -0.85 18.97 12.52
CA THR A 13 -0.54 18.00 11.44
C THR A 13 -0.10 18.70 10.15
N SER A 14 0.20 20.00 10.19
CA SER A 14 0.46 20.82 9.00
C SER A 14 1.82 20.57 8.36
N THR A 15 2.80 20.11 9.14
CA THR A 15 4.15 19.82 8.65
C THR A 15 4.64 18.45 9.15
N PRO A 16 5.29 17.63 8.31
CA PRO A 16 5.93 16.39 8.74
C PRO A 16 6.99 16.58 9.83
N GLY A 17 7.21 15.55 10.65
CA GLY A 17 8.26 15.51 11.67
C GLY A 17 7.73 15.22 13.08
N GLN A 18 8.65 15.15 14.04
CA GLN A 18 8.32 15.02 15.45
C GLN A 18 7.70 16.32 15.97
N LYS A 19 6.65 16.17 16.75
CA LYS A 19 5.86 17.26 17.34
C LYS A 19 5.50 16.87 18.77
N THR A 20 5.19 17.87 19.59
CA THR A 20 4.72 17.65 20.96
C THR A 20 3.41 18.41 21.14
N PHE A 21 2.36 17.69 21.54
CA PHE A 21 1.10 18.29 21.95
C PHE A 21 1.18 18.57 23.45
N THR A 22 1.08 19.83 23.86
CA THR A 22 1.19 20.23 25.27
C THR A 22 -0.16 20.63 25.86
N VAL A 23 -0.41 20.17 27.09
CA VAL A 23 -1.56 20.53 27.91
C VAL A 23 -1.08 21.31 29.11
N THR A 24 -1.69 22.48 29.35
CA THR A 24 -1.38 23.29 30.53
C THR A 24 -2.55 23.25 31.51
N ALA A 25 -2.28 22.81 32.73
CA ALA A 25 -3.21 22.91 33.85
C ALA A 25 -2.86 24.12 34.71
N LYS A 26 -3.85 24.93 35.09
CA LYS A 26 -3.65 26.10 35.96
C LYS A 26 -4.60 26.04 37.16
N ASP A 27 -4.05 26.14 38.37
CA ASP A 27 -4.87 26.19 39.60
C ASP A 27 -5.35 27.61 39.93
N SER A 28 -6.20 27.72 40.96
CA SER A 28 -6.72 29.01 41.42
C SER A 28 -5.67 29.91 42.10
N GLY A 29 -4.53 29.34 42.50
CA GLY A 29 -3.37 30.04 43.02
C GLY A 29 -2.37 30.45 41.94
N THR A 30 -2.74 30.36 40.66
CA THR A 30 -1.93 30.65 39.47
C THR A 30 -0.79 29.67 39.19
N ASN A 31 -0.66 28.58 39.95
CA ASN A 31 0.32 27.54 39.65
C ASN A 31 -0.01 26.87 38.33
N THR A 32 1.00 26.62 37.51
CA THR A 32 0.86 25.96 36.21
C THR A 32 1.67 24.68 36.18
N ASN A 33 1.07 23.60 35.67
CA ASN A 33 1.79 22.41 35.25
C ASN A 33 1.58 22.18 33.74
N VAL A 34 2.63 21.74 33.05
CA VAL A 34 2.59 21.46 31.61
C VAL A 34 2.97 20.01 31.40
N GLU A 35 2.12 19.28 30.70
CA GLU A 35 2.39 17.90 30.26
C GLU A 35 2.39 17.84 28.74
N GLY A 36 3.25 16.99 28.18
CA GLY A 36 3.42 16.85 26.73
C GLY A 36 3.23 15.41 26.27
N VAL A 37 2.62 15.23 25.10
CA VAL A 37 2.62 13.96 24.38
C VAL A 37 3.31 14.16 23.05
N ASP A 38 4.37 13.40 22.81
CA ASP A 38 5.08 13.40 21.54
C ASP A 38 4.32 12.59 20.49
N TYR A 39 4.30 13.10 19.26
CA TYR A 39 3.74 12.43 18.09
C TYR A 39 4.56 12.75 16.84
N THR A 40 4.40 11.93 15.80
CA THR A 40 5.10 12.12 14.53
C THR A 40 4.09 12.30 13.42
N VAL A 41 4.20 13.42 12.70
CA VAL A 41 3.44 13.66 11.47
C VAL A 41 4.24 13.03 10.32
N VAL A 42 3.66 12.03 9.67
CA VAL A 42 4.26 11.43 8.49
C VAL A 42 3.80 12.16 7.21
N PRO A 43 4.69 12.38 6.24
CA PRO A 43 4.31 12.98 4.97
C PRO A 43 3.34 12.07 4.20
N PRO A 44 2.44 12.65 3.38
CA PRO A 44 1.50 11.89 2.57
C PRO A 44 2.22 11.15 1.44
N THR A 45 1.56 10.09 0.98
CA THR A 45 1.99 9.25 -0.15
C THR A 45 0.94 9.30 -1.27
N ASP A 46 1.28 8.74 -2.43
CA ASP A 46 0.36 8.54 -3.56
C ASP A 46 0.69 7.21 -4.24
N LEU A 47 0.15 6.11 -3.73
CA LEU A 47 0.34 4.80 -4.33
C LEU A 47 -0.50 4.68 -5.60
N ALA A 48 0.01 3.96 -6.59
CA ALA A 48 -0.72 3.66 -7.81
C ALA A 48 -0.55 2.18 -8.15
N ILE A 49 -1.67 1.50 -8.42
CA ILE A 49 -1.69 0.09 -8.80
C ILE A 49 -2.17 -0.08 -10.25
N LEU A 50 -1.51 -0.98 -10.98
CA LEU A 50 -1.95 -1.47 -12.28
C LEU A 50 -2.03 -2.99 -12.25
N LYS A 51 -3.14 -3.53 -12.75
CA LYS A 51 -3.38 -4.97 -12.86
C LYS A 51 -3.71 -5.34 -14.30
N LEU A 52 -3.00 -6.34 -14.82
CA LEU A 52 -3.14 -6.84 -16.18
C LEU A 52 -3.37 -8.36 -16.18
N ALA A 53 -4.11 -8.84 -17.17
CA ALA A 53 -4.31 -10.26 -17.45
C ALA A 53 -4.63 -10.46 -18.95
N PRO A 54 -4.42 -11.67 -19.50
CA PRO A 54 -4.94 -12.04 -20.81
C PRO A 54 -6.45 -11.76 -20.94
N LEU A 55 -6.90 -11.27 -22.10
CA LEU A 55 -8.32 -10.99 -22.35
C LEU A 55 -9.19 -12.25 -22.42
N LYS A 56 -8.58 -13.40 -22.74
CA LYS A 56 -9.26 -14.69 -22.85
C LYS A 56 -8.45 -15.79 -22.19
N VAL A 57 -9.12 -16.76 -21.59
CA VAL A 57 -8.51 -17.96 -20.99
C VAL A 57 -9.37 -19.18 -21.32
N THR A 58 -8.74 -20.33 -21.58
CA THR A 58 -9.47 -21.58 -21.79
C THR A 58 -9.91 -22.14 -20.44
N ASN A 59 -11.12 -22.68 -20.34
CA ASN A 59 -11.52 -23.37 -19.10
C ASN A 59 -10.54 -24.51 -18.77
N HIS A 60 -10.28 -24.76 -17.49
CA HIS A 60 -9.28 -25.72 -16.98
C HIS A 60 -7.81 -25.42 -17.31
N SER A 61 -7.48 -24.23 -17.84
CA SER A 61 -6.10 -23.77 -17.94
C SER A 61 -5.71 -22.84 -16.78
N THR A 62 -4.45 -22.43 -16.75
CA THR A 62 -3.98 -21.39 -15.83
C THR A 62 -4.23 -19.98 -16.39
N LEU A 63 -4.41 -19.02 -15.48
CA LEU A 63 -4.49 -17.59 -15.74
C LEU A 63 -3.52 -16.86 -14.83
N THR A 64 -2.66 -16.00 -15.38
CA THR A 64 -1.73 -15.20 -14.59
C THR A 64 -2.15 -13.72 -14.59
N TYR A 65 -2.38 -13.18 -13.40
CA TYR A 65 -2.53 -11.75 -13.15
C TYR A 65 -1.15 -11.15 -12.88
N SER A 66 -0.83 -10.05 -13.56
CA SER A 66 0.36 -9.25 -13.30
C SER A 66 -0.04 -7.94 -12.66
N ILE A 67 0.49 -7.67 -11.46
CA ILE A 67 0.21 -6.48 -10.68
C ILE A 67 1.52 -5.70 -10.52
N GLY A 68 1.47 -4.40 -10.80
CA GLY A 68 2.54 -3.45 -10.51
C GLY A 68 2.03 -2.35 -9.60
N VAL A 69 2.86 -1.93 -8.65
CA VAL A 69 2.59 -0.81 -7.74
C VAL A 69 3.79 0.12 -7.73
N GLY A 70 3.52 1.42 -7.80
CA GLY A 70 4.51 2.49 -7.57
C GLY A 70 4.02 3.48 -6.52
N ASP A 71 4.94 4.27 -6.00
CA ASP A 71 4.63 5.43 -5.16
C ASP A 71 4.96 6.70 -5.97
N LEU A 72 3.94 7.48 -6.27
CA LEU A 72 3.97 8.76 -7.00
C LEU A 72 4.03 9.95 -6.03
N GLY A 73 4.00 9.69 -4.72
CA GLY A 73 3.98 10.70 -3.68
C GLY A 73 5.36 11.29 -3.40
N PRO A 74 5.42 12.37 -2.61
CA PRO A 74 6.68 13.03 -2.26
C PRO A 74 7.52 12.26 -1.24
N ALA A 75 6.97 11.24 -0.58
CA ALA A 75 7.62 10.53 0.50
C ALA A 75 7.38 9.03 0.41
N SER A 76 8.26 8.24 1.04
CA SER A 76 8.17 6.78 1.02
C SER A 76 6.93 6.26 1.75
N ALA A 77 6.15 5.42 1.08
CA ALA A 77 5.10 4.64 1.68
C ALA A 77 5.64 3.49 2.54
N ALA A 78 5.23 3.46 3.82
CA ALA A 78 5.55 2.38 4.74
C ALA A 78 4.45 1.31 4.76
N ASN A 79 4.86 0.07 5.03
CA ASN A 79 3.99 -1.11 5.17
C ASN A 79 3.05 -1.31 3.98
N VAL A 80 3.56 -1.12 2.76
CA VAL A 80 2.79 -1.25 1.53
C VAL A 80 2.27 -2.68 1.40
N THR A 81 0.96 -2.83 1.31
CA THR A 81 0.29 -4.13 1.24
C THR A 81 -0.58 -4.18 -0.01
N ILE A 82 -0.37 -5.19 -0.85
CA ILE A 82 -1.25 -5.51 -1.97
C ILE A 82 -2.18 -6.63 -1.53
N THR A 83 -3.48 -6.46 -1.73
CA THR A 83 -4.49 -7.48 -1.49
C THR A 83 -5.27 -7.75 -2.77
N ASP A 84 -5.42 -9.03 -3.12
CA ASP A 84 -6.10 -9.48 -4.32
C ASP A 84 -7.04 -10.66 -4.01
N PRO A 85 -8.34 -10.41 -3.81
CA PRO A 85 -9.36 -11.45 -3.74
C PRO A 85 -9.46 -12.18 -5.09
N LEU A 86 -9.31 -13.50 -5.08
CA LEU A 86 -9.38 -14.31 -6.30
C LEU A 86 -10.82 -14.40 -6.80
N PRO A 87 -11.07 -14.27 -8.12
CA PRO A 87 -12.41 -14.40 -8.66
C PRO A 87 -13.02 -15.78 -8.42
N GLY A 88 -14.35 -15.82 -8.25
CA GLY A 88 -15.08 -17.09 -8.22
C GLY A 88 -14.82 -17.94 -9.47
N GLY A 89 -14.75 -19.26 -9.30
CA GLY A 89 -14.37 -20.18 -10.37
C GLY A 89 -12.87 -20.15 -10.68
N THR A 90 -12.04 -19.70 -9.75
CA THR A 90 -10.58 -19.84 -9.81
C THR A 90 -10.04 -20.39 -8.51
N THR A 91 -8.90 -21.08 -8.55
CA THR A 91 -8.16 -21.52 -7.37
C THR A 91 -6.70 -21.10 -7.46
N LEU A 92 -6.10 -20.68 -6.34
CA LEU A 92 -4.70 -20.27 -6.33
C LEU A 92 -3.80 -21.44 -6.74
N ALA A 93 -2.96 -21.24 -7.76
CA ALA A 93 -1.94 -22.19 -8.17
C ALA A 93 -0.57 -21.80 -7.61
N SER A 94 -0.19 -20.53 -7.80
CA SER A 94 1.06 -19.97 -7.28
C SER A 94 1.02 -18.45 -7.24
N PHE A 95 1.95 -17.85 -6.52
CA PHE A 95 2.22 -16.42 -6.59
C PHE A 95 3.72 -16.16 -6.48
N SER A 96 4.16 -15.02 -7.00
CA SER A 96 5.52 -14.52 -6.79
C SER A 96 5.51 -13.00 -6.74
N GLY A 97 6.18 -12.43 -5.75
CA GLY A 97 6.26 -10.99 -5.58
C GLY A 97 7.71 -10.52 -5.43
N LYS A 98 7.97 -9.28 -5.85
CA LYS A 98 9.25 -8.60 -5.68
C LYS A 98 9.03 -7.14 -5.33
N ASN A 99 9.59 -6.68 -4.21
CA ASN A 99 9.89 -5.27 -4.03
C ASN A 99 11.20 -4.98 -4.76
N VAL A 100 11.17 -4.05 -5.70
CA VAL A 100 12.28 -3.66 -6.56
C VAL A 100 12.76 -2.30 -6.11
N SER A 101 14.05 -2.18 -5.85
CA SER A 101 14.70 -0.90 -5.62
C SER A 101 15.88 -0.76 -6.56
N CYS A 102 15.82 0.25 -7.43
CA CYS A 102 16.89 0.56 -8.37
C CYS A 102 17.45 1.95 -8.09
N SER A 103 18.76 2.09 -8.21
CA SER A 103 19.47 3.37 -8.10
C SER A 103 20.62 3.46 -9.10
N ILE A 104 21.01 4.68 -9.48
CA ILE A 104 22.20 4.91 -10.30
C ILE A 104 23.43 5.01 -9.39
N VAL A 105 24.33 4.03 -9.49
CA VAL A 105 25.61 4.02 -8.79
C VAL A 105 26.73 4.07 -9.83
N ASN A 106 27.62 5.06 -9.77
CA ASN A 106 28.72 5.23 -10.73
C ASN A 106 28.26 5.19 -12.20
N ARG A 107 27.16 5.89 -12.53
CA ARG A 107 26.52 5.92 -13.86
C ARG A 107 25.99 4.56 -14.37
N ARG A 108 25.84 3.57 -13.48
CA ARG A 108 25.24 2.27 -13.77
C ARG A 108 23.94 2.08 -12.98
N LEU A 109 22.91 1.55 -13.62
CA LEU A 109 21.69 1.12 -12.94
C LEU A 109 21.97 -0.16 -12.15
N VAL A 110 21.76 -0.10 -10.84
CA VAL A 110 21.86 -1.24 -9.93
C VAL A 110 20.49 -1.43 -9.29
N CYS A 111 19.93 -2.63 -9.44
CA CYS A 111 18.65 -3.01 -8.87
C CYS A 111 18.82 -4.16 -7.88
N THR A 112 18.16 -4.04 -6.74
CA THR A 112 17.99 -5.13 -5.77
C THR A 112 16.52 -5.52 -5.73
N THR A 113 16.26 -6.79 -5.39
CA THR A 113 14.90 -7.27 -5.17
C THR A 113 14.81 -8.02 -3.86
N THR A 114 13.78 -7.72 -3.09
CA THR A 114 13.41 -8.48 -1.89
C THR A 114 12.05 -9.14 -2.11
N GLN A 115 11.87 -10.32 -1.52
CA GLN A 115 10.57 -10.98 -1.56
C GLN A 115 9.65 -10.39 -0.49
N PRO A 116 8.37 -10.13 -0.80
CA PRO A 116 7.39 -9.70 0.19
C PRO A 116 7.02 -10.85 1.13
N VAL A 117 6.51 -10.50 2.31
CA VAL A 117 5.88 -11.47 3.19
C VAL A 117 4.41 -11.59 2.78
N CYS A 118 3.98 -12.79 2.40
CA CYS A 118 2.63 -13.02 1.92
C CYS A 118 1.85 -13.98 2.84
N THR A 119 0.57 -13.69 2.99
CA THR A 119 -0.43 -14.55 3.61
C THR A 119 -1.50 -14.88 2.58
N THR A 120 -1.87 -16.15 2.48
CA THR A 120 -2.90 -16.60 1.54
C THR A 120 -4.08 -17.24 2.27
N THR A 121 -5.25 -17.05 1.71
CA THR A 121 -6.44 -17.85 1.98
C THR A 121 -6.81 -18.57 0.67
N PRO A 122 -7.73 -19.55 0.67
CA PRO A 122 -8.16 -20.17 -0.58
C PRO A 122 -8.65 -19.19 -1.66
N ASN A 123 -9.15 -18.02 -1.23
CA ASN A 123 -9.83 -17.04 -2.09
C ASN A 123 -9.14 -15.67 -2.13
N SER A 124 -7.94 -15.50 -1.57
CA SER A 124 -7.26 -14.19 -1.55
C SER A 124 -5.77 -14.32 -1.31
N VAL A 125 -4.99 -13.47 -1.98
CA VAL A 125 -3.55 -13.29 -1.76
C VAL A 125 -3.34 -11.90 -1.18
N SER A 126 -2.63 -11.82 -0.03
CA SER A 126 -2.22 -10.54 0.56
C SER A 126 -0.71 -10.55 0.80
N CYS A 127 0.01 -9.55 0.30
CA CYS A 127 1.47 -9.48 0.36
C CYS A 127 1.90 -8.10 0.87
N ASN A 128 2.72 -8.09 1.93
CA ASN A 128 3.36 -6.90 2.45
C ASN A 128 4.76 -6.74 1.84
N PHE A 129 4.98 -5.61 1.18
CA PHE A 129 6.22 -5.25 0.49
C PHE A 129 7.14 -4.40 1.36
N GLY A 130 6.76 -4.07 2.60
CA GLY A 130 7.52 -3.19 3.48
C GLY A 130 7.46 -1.74 2.98
N THR A 131 8.62 -1.07 2.93
CA THR A 131 8.71 0.30 2.46
C THR A 131 8.88 0.36 0.95
N LEU A 132 8.10 1.22 0.30
CA LEU A 132 8.25 1.58 -1.10
C LEU A 132 8.68 3.04 -1.19
N ALA A 133 9.83 3.30 -1.81
CA ALA A 133 10.28 4.67 -2.03
C ALA A 133 9.60 5.25 -3.28
N PRO A 134 9.45 6.59 -3.38
CA PRO A 134 8.87 7.23 -4.55
C PRO A 134 9.58 6.88 -5.85
N LEU A 135 8.81 6.88 -6.93
CA LEU A 135 9.32 6.85 -8.29
C LEU A 135 10.05 8.15 -8.61
N SER A 136 11.21 8.00 -9.24
CA SER A 136 12.07 9.12 -9.56
C SER A 136 12.91 8.84 -10.79
N TRP A 137 13.34 9.87 -11.50
CA TRP A 137 14.15 9.68 -12.72
C TRP A 137 15.50 9.00 -12.45
N TRP A 138 15.95 9.04 -11.20
CA TRP A 138 17.21 8.47 -10.72
C TRP A 138 17.01 7.19 -9.89
N SER A 139 15.75 6.85 -9.58
CA SER A 139 15.37 5.71 -8.74
C SER A 139 14.07 5.07 -9.22
N LEU A 140 14.19 3.89 -9.83
CA LEU A 140 13.04 3.10 -10.28
C LEU A 140 12.69 2.09 -9.18
N ASN A 141 11.84 2.52 -8.25
CA ASN A 141 11.33 1.68 -7.17
C ASN A 141 9.93 1.15 -7.54
N GLY A 142 9.59 -0.05 -7.10
CA GLY A 142 8.27 -0.60 -7.40
C GLY A 142 8.01 -1.91 -6.68
N ALA A 143 6.74 -2.26 -6.54
CA ALA A 143 6.33 -3.61 -6.15
C ALA A 143 5.71 -4.32 -7.35
N THR A 144 6.08 -5.57 -7.55
CA THR A 144 5.50 -6.45 -8.58
C THR A 144 4.95 -7.70 -7.92
N LEU A 145 3.76 -8.14 -8.34
CA LEU A 145 3.11 -9.35 -7.86
C LEU A 145 2.49 -10.09 -9.05
N GLN A 146 2.92 -11.33 -9.27
CA GLN A 146 2.27 -12.26 -10.19
C GLN A 146 1.47 -13.27 -9.39
N ILE A 147 0.20 -13.44 -9.75
CA ILE A 147 -0.69 -14.44 -9.16
C ILE A 147 -1.17 -15.33 -10.29
N THR A 148 -0.90 -16.63 -10.19
CA THR A 148 -1.38 -17.64 -11.13
C THR A 148 -2.49 -18.45 -10.48
N VAL A 149 -3.62 -18.55 -11.17
CA VAL A 149 -4.77 -19.32 -10.74
C VAL A 149 -5.09 -20.42 -11.76
N ASN A 150 -5.66 -21.53 -11.29
CA ASN A 150 -6.34 -22.49 -12.15
C ASN A 150 -7.77 -22.02 -12.38
N VAL A 151 -8.24 -22.06 -13.63
CA VAL A 151 -9.61 -21.65 -13.98
C VAL A 151 -10.52 -22.87 -13.96
N ASN A 152 -11.59 -22.81 -13.18
CA ASN A 152 -12.68 -23.78 -13.14
C ASN A 152 -14.01 -23.02 -13.10
N SER A 153 -14.40 -22.48 -14.26
CA SER A 153 -15.55 -21.59 -14.40
C SER A 153 -16.29 -21.89 -15.70
N THR A 154 -17.58 -21.58 -15.74
CA THR A 154 -18.41 -21.83 -16.92
C THR A 154 -17.89 -21.03 -18.12
N VAL A 155 -17.77 -21.69 -19.29
CA VAL A 155 -17.42 -21.02 -20.55
C VAL A 155 -18.40 -19.87 -20.82
N GLY A 156 -17.88 -18.73 -21.26
CA GLY A 156 -18.63 -17.48 -21.45
C GLY A 156 -18.60 -16.53 -20.24
N THR A 157 -18.20 -17.01 -19.05
CA THR A 157 -18.06 -16.17 -17.85
C THR A 157 -16.95 -15.13 -18.04
N VAL A 158 -17.15 -13.91 -17.53
CA VAL A 158 -16.10 -12.89 -17.43
C VAL A 158 -15.56 -12.87 -16.00
N LEU A 159 -14.34 -13.33 -15.83
CA LEU A 159 -13.60 -13.23 -14.56
C LEU A 159 -13.15 -11.78 -14.39
N LYS A 160 -13.69 -11.09 -13.38
CA LYS A 160 -13.24 -9.76 -12.96
C LYS A 160 -12.41 -9.92 -11.70
N ASN A 161 -11.14 -9.55 -11.77
CA ASN A 161 -10.23 -9.59 -10.62
C ASN A 161 -9.79 -8.17 -10.26
N THR A 162 -10.00 -7.75 -9.01
CA THR A 162 -9.70 -6.40 -8.54
C THR A 162 -8.69 -6.47 -7.40
N ALA A 163 -7.50 -5.92 -7.64
CA ALA A 163 -6.49 -5.77 -6.60
C ALA A 163 -6.59 -4.37 -5.97
N THR A 164 -6.18 -4.28 -4.71
CA THR A 164 -6.06 -3.02 -3.96
C THR A 164 -4.68 -2.89 -3.34
N VAL A 165 -4.19 -1.67 -3.19
CA VAL A 165 -2.96 -1.36 -2.46
C VAL A 165 -3.23 -0.38 -1.32
N THR A 166 -2.56 -0.56 -0.19
CA THR A 166 -2.60 0.33 0.97
C THR A 166 -1.22 0.54 1.58
N SER A 167 -1.07 1.59 2.39
CA SER A 167 0.09 1.88 3.24
C SER A 167 -0.35 2.36 4.62
N THR A 168 0.57 2.44 5.57
CA THR A 168 0.31 3.10 6.87
C THR A 168 0.32 4.62 6.77
N ASN A 169 1.12 5.18 5.86
CA ASN A 169 1.04 6.59 5.50
C ASN A 169 -0.31 6.88 4.85
N THR A 170 -0.86 8.07 5.10
CA THR A 170 -2.06 8.51 4.42
C THR A 170 -1.76 8.73 2.94
N ASP A 171 -2.50 8.01 2.11
CA ASP A 171 -2.53 8.21 0.68
C ASP A 171 -3.56 9.30 0.34
N THR A 172 -3.10 10.32 -0.38
CA THR A 172 -3.96 11.48 -0.73
C THR A 172 -4.85 11.24 -1.94
N LYS A 173 -4.62 10.16 -2.70
CA LYS A 173 -5.28 9.89 -3.97
C LYS A 173 -5.73 8.43 -4.06
N LEU A 174 -6.80 8.13 -3.31
CA LEU A 174 -7.35 6.77 -3.24
C LEU A 174 -7.91 6.23 -4.57
N SER A 175 -8.18 7.08 -5.57
CA SER A 175 -8.73 6.67 -6.87
C SER A 175 -7.82 5.72 -7.66
N ASN A 176 -6.51 5.73 -7.40
CA ASN A 176 -5.51 4.88 -8.06
C ASN A 176 -5.01 3.75 -7.15
N ASN A 177 -5.66 3.51 -6.01
CA ASN A 177 -5.35 2.41 -5.11
C ASN A 177 -6.11 1.12 -5.41
N THR A 178 -6.79 1.06 -6.56
CA THR A 178 -7.46 -0.14 -7.04
C THR A 178 -7.31 -0.29 -8.55
N SER A 179 -7.18 -1.54 -9.02
CA SER A 179 -7.15 -1.85 -10.46
C SER A 179 -7.82 -3.19 -10.74
N THR A 180 -8.68 -3.21 -11.76
CA THR A 180 -9.42 -4.40 -12.19
C THR A 180 -8.93 -4.91 -13.53
N ALA A 181 -8.70 -6.22 -13.65
CA ALA A 181 -8.50 -6.91 -14.92
C ALA A 181 -9.70 -7.80 -15.23
N SER A 182 -10.07 -7.91 -16.51
CA SER A 182 -11.19 -8.73 -16.97
C SER A 182 -10.74 -9.75 -18.01
N THR A 183 -11.11 -11.01 -17.80
CA THR A 183 -10.77 -12.13 -18.68
C THR A 183 -12.02 -12.94 -19.01
N GLN A 184 -12.28 -13.18 -20.30
CA GLN A 184 -13.38 -14.03 -20.75
C GLN A 184 -12.95 -15.50 -20.80
N VAL A 185 -13.73 -16.40 -20.19
CA VAL A 185 -13.53 -17.85 -20.28
C VAL A 185 -14.06 -18.36 -21.61
N LYS A 186 -13.23 -19.09 -22.35
CA LYS A 186 -13.55 -19.71 -23.65
C LYS A 186 -13.33 -21.23 -23.63
#